data_AF-A0A3M2AHK2-F1
#
_entry.id   AF-A0A3M2AHK2-F1
#
_cell.length_a   1.000
_cell.length_b   1.000
_cell.length_c   1.000
_cell.angle_alpha   90.00
_cell.angle_beta   90.00
_cell.angle_gamma   90.00
#
_symmetry.space_group_name_H-M   'P 1'
#
loop_
_entity.id
_entity.type
_entity.pdbx_description
1 polymer ?
#
loop_
_entity_poly.entity_id
_entity_poly.type
_entity_poly.pdbx_seq_one_letter_code
_entity_poly.pdbx_strand_id
1 'polypeptide(L)'
;MPDYVLGLDLGPNSIGWALLTANFQETSDRLTHEVTGFLPTERAGHPPLGVRVFEAGLDNFGTQKEKSLCQDRRTARSMRRNHQRRNARRQFVKRTLVRAGLLPADPAAFQELCELDPYELRARALDQPLQPFELGRALYHLAQRRGFKSNRKSGQAKEDRGILAEIGQLAGEIQDSGCRTLGEYLYRIGRDEAGTNQPLLRGRIRLRGRHTRRDMYLEEFEQILAAQRPHHPQALGDEVIEKLRWGIFFQHPFEVTDERRRRAPSRANLHRAPSIRPCPLEPDQRCCPRSDWHAQRFRLLKEVNNLKISEHFGPERPLDPDERQAVLEYLSTKDRCKFDDLRKVLAKLGRDPYARFNLERGGRKGLDGNVVDHRLAGLFKPKKKWALLDDGIKHRLREALIHEEDPDRLRQDLLSAGADPEKVEKVLDWSPPDAYLGYSRKAIEKLIPHLEEGCKEYEAVQRAYPDRPESAAFDRLPSLAAKDLPPDLRNITNPVVRRALVELRKVVNAIVREHGRPRRIIVELAR
;
A
#
# COMPACT_ATOMS: atom_id res chain seq x y z
N MET A 1 23.97 -42.28 -19.67
CA MET A 1 24.70 -41.37 -18.76
C MET A 1 24.47 -41.84 -17.34
N PRO A 2 25.45 -41.73 -16.44
CA PRO A 2 25.25 -42.08 -15.04
C PRO A 2 24.20 -41.15 -14.41
N ASP A 3 23.46 -41.68 -13.43
CA ASP A 3 22.57 -40.85 -12.63
C ASP A 3 23.39 -39.85 -11.80
N TYR A 4 22.85 -38.64 -11.67
CA TYR A 4 23.56 -37.55 -11.01
C TYR A 4 22.63 -36.61 -10.24
N VAL A 5 23.24 -35.93 -9.28
CA VAL A 5 22.67 -34.86 -8.46
C VAL A 5 23.15 -33.52 -9.01
N LEU A 6 22.22 -32.58 -9.16
CA LEU A 6 22.53 -31.18 -9.43
C LEU A 6 22.45 -30.38 -8.12
N GLY A 7 23.61 -29.94 -7.62
CA GLY A 7 23.69 -28.97 -6.52
C GLY A 7 23.59 -27.55 -7.04
N LEU A 8 22.83 -26.69 -6.36
CA LEU A 8 22.62 -25.28 -6.70
C LEU A 8 22.76 -24.40 -5.46
N ASP A 9 23.64 -23.40 -5.56
CA ASP A 9 23.73 -22.26 -4.64
C ASP A 9 23.21 -21.01 -5.36
N LEU A 10 22.16 -20.39 -4.82
CA LEU A 10 21.42 -19.30 -5.45
C LEU A 10 21.72 -17.97 -4.76
N GLY A 11 22.59 -17.18 -5.38
CA GLY A 11 22.82 -15.80 -5.02
C GLY A 11 21.95 -14.79 -5.80
N PRO A 12 21.92 -13.53 -5.34
CA PRO A 12 21.23 -12.44 -6.04
C PRO A 12 21.92 -12.02 -7.35
N ASN A 13 23.20 -12.37 -7.52
CA ASN A 13 24.07 -12.03 -8.67
C ASN A 13 24.99 -13.19 -9.13
N SER A 14 24.83 -14.37 -8.54
CA SER A 14 25.60 -15.57 -8.88
C SER A 14 24.75 -16.82 -8.71
N ILE A 15 25.01 -17.85 -9.52
CA ILE A 15 24.49 -19.21 -9.33
C ILE A 15 25.67 -20.16 -9.35
N GLY A 16 26.01 -20.72 -8.20
CA GLY A 16 26.92 -21.86 -8.10
C GLY A 16 26.20 -23.14 -8.50
N TRP A 17 26.86 -24.01 -9.27
CA TRP A 17 26.31 -25.31 -9.64
C TRP A 17 27.38 -26.39 -9.61
N ALA A 18 26.99 -27.62 -9.26
CA ALA A 18 27.85 -28.80 -9.26
C ALA A 18 27.09 -30.04 -9.74
N LEU A 19 27.75 -30.88 -10.53
CA LEU A 19 27.24 -32.12 -11.09
C LEU A 19 27.96 -33.30 -10.43
N LEU A 20 27.22 -34.06 -9.63
CA LEU A 20 27.77 -35.13 -8.79
C LEU A 20 27.17 -36.46 -9.19
N THR A 21 27.97 -37.45 -9.55
CA THR A 21 27.48 -38.82 -9.73
C THR A 21 27.01 -39.37 -8.40
N ALA A 22 25.89 -40.09 -8.40
CA ALA A 22 25.39 -40.69 -7.17
C ALA A 22 24.71 -42.03 -7.43
N ASN A 23 24.87 -42.94 -6.48
CA ASN A 23 24.11 -44.18 -6.43
C ASN A 23 22.81 -43.90 -5.70
N PHE A 24 21.68 -44.14 -6.35
CA PHE A 24 20.36 -43.93 -5.78
C PHE A 24 19.82 -45.25 -5.23
N GLN A 25 19.22 -45.19 -4.04
CA GLN A 25 18.48 -46.30 -3.44
C GLN A 25 17.07 -45.82 -3.10
N GLU A 26 16.08 -46.62 -3.51
CA GLU A 26 14.68 -46.31 -3.34
C GLU A 26 14.08 -47.30 -2.35
N THR A 27 13.63 -46.81 -1.19
CA THR A 27 12.79 -47.56 -0.25
C THR A 27 11.36 -47.05 -0.34
N SER A 28 10.38 -47.79 0.20
CA SER A 28 8.95 -47.47 0.13
C SER A 28 8.60 -46.03 0.55
N ASP A 29 9.42 -45.45 1.43
CA ASP A 29 9.11 -44.17 2.07
C ASP A 29 10.13 -43.06 1.72
N ARG A 30 11.26 -43.39 1.05
CA ARG A 30 12.34 -42.40 0.83
C ARG A 30 13.31 -42.76 -0.32
N LEU A 31 13.66 -41.74 -1.11
CA LEU A 31 14.80 -41.76 -2.02
C LEU A 31 16.08 -41.30 -1.29
N THR A 32 17.02 -42.21 -1.08
CA THR A 32 18.37 -41.94 -0.56
C THR A 32 19.40 -41.97 -1.70
N HIS A 33 20.54 -41.31 -1.47
CA HIS A 33 21.62 -41.29 -2.45
C HIS A 33 22.97 -41.16 -1.75
N GLU A 34 23.98 -41.77 -2.33
CA GLU A 34 25.38 -41.63 -1.93
C GLU A 34 26.18 -41.05 -3.11
N VAL A 35 26.84 -39.92 -2.88
CA VAL A 35 27.66 -39.25 -3.90
C VAL A 35 28.93 -40.06 -4.10
N THR A 36 29.21 -40.45 -5.35
CA THR A 36 30.36 -41.28 -5.72
C THR A 36 31.49 -40.48 -6.37
N GLY A 37 31.22 -39.25 -6.81
CA GLY A 37 32.21 -38.42 -7.48
C GLY A 37 31.60 -37.29 -8.29
N PHE A 38 32.41 -36.71 -9.18
CA PHE A 38 31.97 -35.69 -10.14
C PHE A 38 31.48 -36.33 -11.44
N LEU A 39 30.51 -35.69 -12.07
CA LEU A 39 30.05 -36.11 -13.40
C LEU A 39 31.18 -35.95 -14.44
N PRO A 40 31.49 -36.99 -15.24
CA PRO A 40 32.42 -36.87 -16.36
C PRO A 40 31.87 -35.88 -17.39
N THR A 41 32.53 -34.74 -17.55
CA THR A 41 32.06 -33.58 -18.34
C THR A 41 33.02 -33.22 -19.48
N GLU A 42 34.05 -34.02 -19.70
CA GLU A 42 35.12 -33.77 -20.69
C GLU A 42 34.56 -33.66 -22.11
N ARG A 43 33.58 -34.51 -22.45
CA ARG A 43 32.89 -34.48 -23.76
C ARG A 43 32.08 -33.21 -23.99
N ALA A 44 31.62 -32.58 -22.92
CA ALA A 44 30.84 -31.35 -22.95
C ALA A 44 31.71 -30.07 -22.93
N GLY A 45 33.02 -30.21 -22.72
CA GLY A 45 33.97 -29.09 -22.76
C GLY A 45 33.83 -28.10 -21.59
N HIS A 46 33.33 -28.53 -20.43
CA HIS A 46 33.23 -27.69 -19.24
C HIS A 46 33.56 -28.50 -17.96
N PRO A 47 33.99 -27.85 -16.86
CA PRO A 47 34.21 -28.54 -15.58
C PRO A 47 32.89 -29.05 -14.95
N PRO A 48 32.94 -30.02 -14.02
CA PRO A 48 31.74 -30.58 -13.37
C PRO A 48 31.10 -29.63 -12.34
N LEU A 49 31.71 -28.47 -12.11
CA LEU A 49 31.21 -27.40 -11.26
C LEU A 49 31.49 -26.05 -11.91
N GLY A 50 30.68 -25.05 -11.60
CA GLY A 50 30.89 -23.72 -12.14
C GLY A 50 30.06 -22.67 -11.42
N VAL A 51 30.33 -21.42 -11.77
CA VAL A 51 29.59 -20.27 -11.25
C VAL A 51 29.11 -19.42 -12.41
N ARG A 52 27.80 -19.19 -12.48
CA ARG A 52 27.21 -18.23 -13.40
C ARG A 52 27.08 -16.88 -12.68
N VAL A 53 27.97 -15.95 -13.00
CA VAL A 53 27.89 -14.56 -12.51
C VAL A 53 27.02 -13.72 -13.46
N PHE A 54 26.16 -12.89 -12.90
CA PHE A 54 25.28 -12.00 -13.67
C PHE A 54 25.03 -10.69 -12.91
N GLU A 55 24.77 -9.62 -13.66
CA GLU A 55 24.36 -8.34 -13.07
C GLU A 55 23.05 -8.50 -12.29
N ALA A 56 23.03 -7.99 -11.06
CA ALA A 56 21.85 -7.96 -10.21
C ALA A 56 20.72 -7.14 -10.86
N GLY A 57 19.47 -7.43 -10.47
CA GLY A 57 18.29 -6.72 -10.98
C GLY A 57 18.12 -5.28 -10.46
N LEU A 58 19.14 -4.68 -9.85
CA LEU A 58 19.14 -3.37 -9.21
C LEU A 58 20.46 -2.63 -9.50
N ASP A 59 20.40 -1.31 -9.60
CA ASP A 59 21.58 -0.45 -9.53
C ASP A 59 22.09 -0.37 -8.10
N ASN A 60 23.42 -0.28 -7.92
CA ASN A 60 24.11 -0.19 -6.63
C ASN A 60 23.74 -1.31 -5.64
N PHE A 61 23.50 -2.52 -6.14
CA PHE A 61 23.20 -3.70 -5.34
C PHE A 61 24.25 -3.93 -4.24
N GLY A 62 23.83 -4.22 -3.02
CA GLY A 62 24.71 -4.41 -1.85
C GLY A 62 25.13 -3.12 -1.14
N THR A 63 24.57 -1.96 -1.51
CA THR A 63 24.87 -0.67 -0.86
C THR A 63 23.64 -0.08 -0.18
N GLN A 64 23.79 0.98 0.61
CA GLN A 64 22.63 1.71 1.15
C GLN A 64 21.79 2.45 0.09
N LYS A 65 22.24 2.48 -1.18
CA LYS A 65 21.63 3.23 -2.29
C LYS A 65 21.07 2.32 -3.38
N GLU A 66 20.67 1.09 -3.03
CA GLU A 66 20.02 0.17 -3.96
C GLU A 66 18.82 0.82 -4.64
N LYS A 67 18.73 0.64 -5.95
CA LYS A 67 17.71 1.31 -6.75
C LYS A 67 17.22 0.41 -7.87
N SER A 68 15.91 0.40 -8.09
CA SER A 68 15.36 -0.32 -9.24
C SER A 68 15.84 0.33 -10.55
N LEU A 69 16.29 -0.50 -11.50
CA LEU A 69 16.63 -0.07 -12.88
C LEU A 69 15.50 0.75 -13.54
N CYS A 70 14.25 0.50 -13.15
CA CYS A 70 13.08 1.22 -13.69
C CYS A 70 12.70 2.49 -12.90
N GLN A 71 13.37 2.78 -11.78
CA GLN A 71 13.01 3.89 -10.89
C GLN A 71 13.20 5.23 -11.57
N ASP A 72 14.34 5.47 -12.22
CA ASP A 72 14.59 6.74 -12.90
C ASP A 72 13.64 7.01 -14.05
N ARG A 73 13.43 5.98 -14.88
CA ARG A 73 12.43 6.04 -15.96
C ARG A 73 11.04 6.38 -15.41
N ARG A 74 10.65 5.81 -14.26
CA ARG A 74 9.36 6.07 -13.60
C ARG A 74 9.29 7.50 -13.05
N THR A 75 10.34 7.97 -12.37
CA THR A 75 10.43 9.33 -11.81
C THR A 75 10.38 10.38 -12.91
N ALA A 76 11.18 10.22 -13.96
CA ALA A 76 11.18 11.11 -15.13
C ALA A 76 9.80 11.16 -15.82
N ARG A 77 9.14 10.01 -15.98
CA ARG A 77 7.77 9.96 -16.53
C ARG A 77 6.76 10.69 -15.64
N SER A 78 6.87 10.56 -14.31
CA SER A 78 6.00 11.28 -13.37
C SER A 78 6.17 12.80 -13.49
N MET A 79 7.42 13.27 -13.52
CA MET A 79 7.75 14.69 -13.72
C MET A 79 7.17 15.24 -15.02
N ARG A 80 7.36 14.53 -16.15
CA ARG A 80 6.79 14.93 -17.45
C ARG A 80 5.27 15.04 -17.42
N ARG A 81 4.57 14.07 -16.82
CA ARG A 81 3.10 14.11 -16.68
C ARG A 81 2.64 15.28 -15.83
N ASN A 82 3.31 15.53 -14.70
CA ASN A 82 2.99 16.66 -13.83
C ASN A 82 3.21 18.00 -14.51
N HIS A 83 4.30 18.14 -15.28
CA HIS A 83 4.59 19.32 -16.09
C HIS A 83 3.53 19.54 -17.17
N GLN A 84 3.21 18.52 -17.96
CA GLN A 84 2.17 18.58 -18.99
C GLN A 84 0.82 19.00 -18.41
N ARG A 85 0.39 18.38 -17.30
CA ARG A 85 -0.88 18.71 -16.62
C ARG A 85 -0.89 20.12 -16.05
N ARG A 86 0.24 20.59 -15.50
CA ARG A 86 0.39 21.97 -15.03
C ARG A 86 0.21 22.96 -16.18
N ASN A 87 0.81 22.69 -17.34
CA ASN A 87 0.68 23.56 -18.51
C ASN A 87 -0.73 23.54 -19.09
N ALA A 88 -1.34 22.36 -19.23
CA ALA A 88 -2.72 22.22 -19.68
C ALA A 88 -3.69 23.02 -18.79
N ARG A 89 -3.53 22.92 -17.46
CA ARG A 89 -4.29 23.72 -16.50
C ARG A 89 -4.11 25.22 -16.71
N ARG A 90 -2.86 25.69 -16.79
CA ARG A 90 -2.57 27.13 -17.00
C ARG A 90 -3.19 27.63 -18.30
N GLN A 91 -3.09 26.86 -19.38
CA GLN A 91 -3.72 27.22 -20.65
C GLN A 91 -5.24 27.28 -20.52
N PHE A 92 -5.85 26.25 -19.95
CA PHE A 92 -7.29 26.21 -19.72
C PHE A 92 -7.79 27.45 -18.95
N VAL A 93 -7.17 27.76 -17.81
CA VAL A 93 -7.53 28.95 -17.02
C VAL A 93 -7.27 30.24 -17.79
N LYS A 94 -6.16 30.36 -18.52
CA LYS A 94 -5.87 31.54 -19.37
C LYS A 94 -6.98 31.76 -20.40
N ARG A 95 -7.38 30.71 -21.15
CA ARG A 95 -8.45 30.80 -22.16
C ARG A 95 -9.78 31.20 -21.55
N THR A 96 -10.12 30.63 -20.39
CA THR A 96 -11.37 30.98 -19.68
C THR A 96 -11.38 32.46 -19.30
N LEU A 97 -10.29 32.96 -18.72
CA LEU A 97 -10.18 34.37 -18.33
C LEU A 97 -10.16 35.33 -19.54
N VAL A 98 -9.48 34.98 -20.63
CA VAL A 98 -9.47 35.80 -21.87
C VAL A 98 -10.88 35.92 -22.45
N ARG A 99 -11.64 34.81 -22.52
CA ARG A 99 -13.03 34.83 -23.01
C ARG A 99 -13.97 35.65 -22.13
N ALA A 100 -13.70 35.69 -20.82
CA ALA A 100 -14.44 36.49 -19.85
C ALA A 100 -14.03 37.97 -19.83
N GLY A 101 -13.05 38.39 -20.65
CA GLY A 101 -12.52 39.76 -20.62
C GLY A 101 -11.66 40.09 -19.39
N LEU A 102 -11.23 39.06 -18.63
CA LEU A 102 -10.40 39.21 -17.43
C LEU A 102 -8.91 39.06 -17.72
N LEU A 103 -8.51 38.67 -18.93
CA LEU A 103 -7.11 38.68 -19.35
C LEU A 103 -7.00 39.20 -20.79
N PRO A 104 -5.90 39.88 -21.15
CA PRO A 104 -5.65 40.28 -22.53
C PRO A 104 -5.41 39.06 -23.42
N ALA A 105 -5.98 39.09 -24.62
CA ALA A 105 -5.72 38.10 -25.67
C ALA A 105 -4.31 38.27 -26.26
N ASP A 106 -3.83 39.51 -26.30
CA ASP A 106 -2.50 39.86 -26.80
C ASP A 106 -1.37 39.31 -25.89
N PRO A 107 -0.40 38.57 -26.45
CA PRO A 107 0.72 38.04 -25.68
C PRO A 107 1.61 39.08 -25.00
N ALA A 108 1.82 40.25 -25.61
CA ALA A 108 2.71 41.29 -25.04
C ALA A 108 2.05 41.96 -23.83
N ALA A 109 0.80 42.39 -23.96
CA ALA A 109 0.00 42.92 -22.85
C ALA A 109 -0.14 41.89 -21.70
N PHE A 110 -0.26 40.61 -22.03
CA PHE A 110 -0.27 39.54 -21.02
C PHE A 110 1.08 39.42 -20.28
N GLN A 111 2.19 39.63 -20.98
CA GLN A 111 3.52 39.59 -20.37
C GLN A 111 3.73 40.78 -19.44
N GLU A 112 3.35 41.98 -19.84
CA GLU A 112 3.38 43.18 -18.97
C GLU A 112 2.54 42.98 -17.71
N LEU A 113 1.32 42.44 -17.86
CA LEU A 113 0.46 42.10 -16.74
C LEU A 113 1.10 41.06 -15.79
N CYS A 114 1.96 40.18 -16.30
CA CYS A 114 2.65 39.18 -15.48
C CYS A 114 3.70 39.79 -14.55
N GLU A 115 4.20 41.00 -14.86
CA GLU A 115 5.16 41.75 -14.02
C GLU A 115 4.51 42.32 -12.75
N LEU A 116 3.19 42.52 -12.75
CA LEU A 116 2.46 42.94 -11.55
C LEU A 116 2.57 41.87 -10.44
N ASP A 117 2.71 42.35 -9.20
CA ASP A 117 2.79 41.49 -8.03
C ASP A 117 1.44 40.78 -7.80
N PRO A 118 1.38 39.45 -8.00
CA PRO A 118 0.11 38.75 -7.83
C PRO A 118 -0.34 38.67 -6.38
N TYR A 119 0.57 38.76 -5.40
CA TYR A 119 0.20 38.71 -3.98
C TYR A 119 -0.48 40.01 -3.58
N GLU A 120 0.03 41.14 -4.06
CA GLU A 120 -0.62 42.45 -3.90
C GLU A 120 -2.04 42.44 -4.46
N LEU A 121 -2.20 42.00 -5.71
CA LEU A 121 -3.50 41.96 -6.36
C LEU A 121 -4.48 41.03 -5.63
N ARG A 122 -4.00 39.88 -5.15
CA ARG A 122 -4.82 38.94 -4.35
C ARG A 122 -5.27 39.55 -3.01
N ALA A 123 -4.43 40.36 -2.37
CA ALA A 123 -4.78 41.07 -1.14
C ALA A 123 -5.77 42.21 -1.40
N ARG A 124 -5.46 43.10 -2.37
CA ARG A 124 -6.33 44.24 -2.75
C ARG A 124 -7.71 43.81 -3.23
N ALA A 125 -7.81 42.64 -3.88
CA ALA A 125 -9.08 42.08 -4.35
C ALA A 125 -10.09 41.83 -3.22
N LEU A 126 -9.68 41.79 -1.96
CA LEU A 126 -10.58 41.60 -0.82
C LEU A 126 -11.23 42.91 -0.35
N ASP A 127 -10.63 44.06 -0.66
CA ASP A 127 -11.01 45.35 -0.06
C ASP A 127 -11.52 46.38 -1.08
N GLN A 128 -11.12 46.27 -2.34
CA GLN A 128 -11.45 47.24 -3.37
C GLN A 128 -11.68 46.60 -4.75
N PRO A 129 -12.51 47.20 -5.62
CA PRO A 129 -12.66 46.73 -7.00
C PRO A 129 -11.32 46.81 -7.73
N LEU A 130 -10.94 45.72 -8.39
CA LEU A 130 -9.77 45.67 -9.27
C LEU A 130 -10.16 45.98 -10.72
N GLN A 131 -9.18 46.38 -11.53
CA GLN A 131 -9.41 46.40 -12.97
C GLN A 131 -9.56 44.96 -13.51
N PRO A 132 -10.33 44.74 -14.60
CA PRO A 132 -10.60 43.39 -15.10
C PRO A 132 -9.35 42.52 -15.30
N PHE A 133 -8.27 43.10 -15.85
CA PHE A 133 -7.01 42.39 -16.08
C PHE A 133 -6.20 42.16 -14.79
N GLU A 134 -6.26 43.07 -13.81
CA GLU A 134 -5.67 42.86 -12.49
C GLU A 134 -6.34 41.69 -11.77
N LEU A 135 -7.68 41.62 -11.82
CA LEU A 135 -8.45 40.50 -11.27
C LEU A 135 -8.08 39.17 -11.94
N GLY A 136 -8.02 39.12 -13.27
CA GLY A 136 -7.60 37.91 -13.96
C GLY A 136 -6.15 37.52 -13.66
N ARG A 137 -5.25 38.48 -13.43
CA ARG A 137 -3.87 38.20 -12.99
C ARG A 137 -3.82 37.54 -11.62
N ALA A 138 -4.64 37.99 -10.68
CA ALA A 138 -4.80 37.38 -9.35
C ALA A 138 -5.32 35.94 -9.45
N LEU A 139 -6.42 35.72 -10.18
CA LEU A 139 -7.03 34.39 -10.37
C LEU A 139 -6.10 33.43 -11.15
N TYR A 140 -5.40 33.91 -12.17
CA TYR A 140 -4.44 33.12 -12.94
C TYR A 140 -3.27 32.64 -12.07
N HIS A 141 -2.85 33.43 -11.07
CA HIS A 141 -1.78 33.03 -10.17
C HIS A 141 -2.15 31.80 -9.32
N LEU A 142 -3.40 31.70 -8.86
CA LEU A 142 -3.92 30.53 -8.12
C LEU A 142 -3.84 29.24 -8.98
N ALA A 143 -3.91 29.35 -10.31
CA ALA A 143 -3.72 28.22 -11.21
C ALA A 143 -2.25 27.77 -11.31
N GLN A 144 -1.29 28.67 -11.11
CA GLN A 144 0.14 28.33 -11.16
C GLN A 144 0.55 27.49 -9.96
N ARG A 145 0.02 27.84 -8.79
CA ARG A 145 0.26 27.18 -7.50
C ARG A 145 -1.06 27.05 -6.76
N ARG A 146 -1.45 25.81 -6.51
CA ARG A 146 -2.74 25.48 -5.89
C ARG A 146 -2.57 24.68 -4.60
N GLY A 147 -1.36 24.55 -4.06
CA GLY A 147 -1.13 23.77 -2.84
C GLY A 147 -1.34 22.26 -2.96
N PHE A 148 -0.96 21.58 -1.89
CA PHE A 148 -1.08 20.14 -1.70
C PHE A 148 -2.53 19.77 -1.36
N LYS A 149 -3.11 18.82 -2.09
CA LYS A 149 -4.39 18.21 -1.75
C LYS A 149 -4.11 16.87 -1.10
N SER A 150 -4.48 16.72 0.17
CA SER A 150 -4.49 15.40 0.81
C SER A 150 -5.48 14.52 0.06
N ASN A 151 -5.03 13.34 -0.37
CA ASN A 151 -5.88 12.38 -1.10
C ASN A 151 -6.08 11.10 -0.28
N ARG A 152 -5.85 11.16 1.03
CA ARG A 152 -6.03 10.02 1.94
C ARG A 152 -7.43 10.05 2.53
N LYS A 153 -8.15 8.92 2.47
CA LYS A 153 -9.37 8.72 3.24
C LYS A 153 -9.05 8.54 4.75
N SER A 154 -7.81 8.18 5.13
CA SER A 154 -7.33 8.14 6.53
C SER A 154 -5.81 7.88 6.66
N GLY A 155 -5.25 8.14 7.86
CA GLY A 155 -3.93 7.68 8.32
C GLY A 155 -2.72 8.55 7.92
N GLN A 156 -2.05 9.15 8.91
CA GLN A 156 -0.77 9.86 8.73
C GLN A 156 0.35 8.88 8.35
N ALA A 157 0.96 9.01 7.16
CA ALA A 157 2.29 8.43 6.96
C ALA A 157 3.31 9.24 7.76
N LYS A 158 4.31 8.57 8.33
CA LYS A 158 5.41 9.25 9.03
C LYS A 158 6.08 10.33 8.15
N GLU A 159 6.21 10.10 6.85
CA GLU A 159 6.81 11.05 5.90
C GLU A 159 5.98 12.32 5.68
N ASP A 160 4.65 12.21 5.75
CA ASP A 160 3.76 13.37 5.57
C ASP A 160 3.60 14.19 6.87
N ARG A 161 4.06 13.68 8.03
CA ARG A 161 3.89 14.38 9.32
C ARG A 161 4.60 15.72 9.37
N GLY A 162 5.82 15.82 8.83
CA GLY A 162 6.55 17.08 8.78
C GLY A 162 5.84 18.12 7.92
N ILE A 163 5.45 17.72 6.71
CA ILE A 163 4.70 18.58 5.77
C ILE A 163 3.36 19.05 6.36
N LEU A 164 2.63 18.15 7.01
CA LEU A 164 1.34 18.48 7.63
C LEU A 164 1.50 19.36 8.87
N ALA A 165 2.56 19.17 9.66
CA ALA A 165 2.89 20.04 10.79
C ALA A 165 3.24 21.45 10.31
N GLU A 166 4.07 21.58 9.28
CA GLU A 166 4.39 22.88 8.65
C GLU A 166 3.15 23.57 8.06
N ILE A 167 2.24 22.81 7.44
CA ILE A 167 0.95 23.35 6.97
C ILE A 167 0.11 23.86 8.14
N GLY A 168 0.07 23.12 9.26
CA GLY A 168 -0.67 23.50 10.46
C GLY A 168 -0.10 24.76 11.12
N GLN A 169 1.23 24.84 11.21
CA GLN A 169 1.94 26.03 11.69
C GLN A 169 1.63 27.24 10.80
N LEU A 170 1.71 27.09 9.47
CA LEU A 170 1.37 28.17 8.55
C LEU A 170 -0.09 28.64 8.70
N ALA A 171 -1.03 27.71 8.93
CA ALA A 171 -2.43 28.08 9.18
C ALA A 171 -2.56 28.93 10.45
N GLY A 172 -1.85 28.57 11.53
CA GLY A 172 -1.74 29.37 12.75
C GLY A 172 -1.13 30.75 12.49
N GLU A 173 0.00 30.82 11.78
CA GLU A 173 0.66 32.08 11.42
C GLU A 173 -0.25 33.04 10.64
N ILE A 174 -1.07 32.51 9.71
CA ILE A 174 -2.05 33.32 8.97
C ILE A 174 -3.10 33.88 9.93
N GLN A 175 -3.65 33.04 10.81
CA GLN A 175 -4.66 33.44 11.79
C GLN A 175 -4.13 34.46 12.79
N ASP A 176 -2.95 34.21 13.37
CA ASP A 176 -2.30 35.06 14.37
C ASP A 176 -1.92 36.42 13.79
N SER A 177 -1.57 36.46 12.50
CA SER A 177 -1.31 37.74 11.82
C SER A 177 -2.58 38.56 11.59
N GLY A 178 -3.79 37.99 11.75
CA GLY A 178 -5.04 38.66 11.39
C GLY A 178 -5.23 38.82 9.88
N CYS A 179 -4.59 37.99 9.06
CA CYS A 179 -4.87 37.92 7.61
C CYS A 179 -6.06 37.00 7.35
N ARG A 180 -6.89 37.35 6.37
CA ARG A 180 -8.07 36.56 5.97
C ARG A 180 -7.71 35.40 5.05
N THR A 181 -6.66 35.57 4.24
CA THR A 181 -6.28 34.62 3.19
C THR A 181 -4.76 34.41 3.11
N LEU A 182 -4.36 33.30 2.48
CA LEU A 182 -2.96 33.00 2.20
C LEU A 182 -2.29 34.07 1.33
N GLY A 183 -3.00 34.60 0.33
CA GLY A 183 -2.50 35.68 -0.54
C GLY A 183 -2.18 36.95 0.22
N GLU A 184 -3.10 37.38 1.09
CA GLU A 184 -2.93 38.55 1.96
C GLU A 184 -1.76 38.38 2.93
N TYR A 185 -1.67 37.22 3.58
CA TYR A 185 -0.55 36.90 4.48
C TYR A 185 0.79 36.95 3.76
N LEU A 186 0.90 36.29 2.60
CA LEU A 186 2.14 36.26 1.81
C LEU A 186 2.52 37.65 1.27
N TYR A 187 1.54 38.50 0.98
CA TYR A 187 1.79 39.88 0.61
C TYR A 187 2.36 40.68 1.79
N ARG A 188 1.74 40.57 2.97
CA ARG A 188 2.13 41.29 4.18
C ARG A 188 3.56 40.98 4.60
N ILE A 189 3.90 39.70 4.79
CA ILE A 189 5.26 39.29 5.18
C ILE A 189 6.31 39.62 4.11
N GLY A 190 5.87 39.82 2.85
CA GLY A 190 6.74 40.28 1.77
C GLY A 190 7.00 41.78 1.79
N ARG A 191 6.16 42.59 2.44
CA ARG A 191 6.35 44.05 2.58
C ARG A 191 7.21 44.42 3.79
N ASP A 192 7.17 43.63 4.85
CA ASP A 192 7.79 43.97 6.14
C ASP A 192 9.34 43.88 6.14
N GLU A 193 9.97 43.31 5.11
CA GLU A 193 11.43 43.39 4.90
C GLU A 193 11.77 44.16 3.62
N ALA A 194 12.15 45.42 3.76
CA ALA A 194 12.62 46.30 2.69
C ALA A 194 13.93 45.76 2.07
N GLY A 195 13.84 45.26 0.83
CA GLY A 195 15.01 44.84 0.08
C GLY A 195 14.67 44.19 -1.25
N THR A 196 14.74 45.00 -2.30
CA THR A 196 14.68 44.67 -3.74
C THR A 196 13.30 44.54 -4.39
N ASN A 197 13.15 45.30 -5.48
CA ASN A 197 11.99 45.41 -6.34
C ASN A 197 11.98 44.26 -7.39
N GLN A 198 12.22 43.02 -6.96
CA GLN A 198 12.09 41.85 -7.83
C GLN A 198 10.79 41.07 -7.49
N PRO A 199 9.90 40.81 -8.46
CA PRO A 199 8.60 40.15 -8.21
C PRO A 199 8.70 38.70 -7.69
N LEU A 200 9.91 38.17 -7.49
CA LEU A 200 10.19 36.77 -7.15
C LEU A 200 11.14 36.58 -5.96
N LEU A 201 11.73 37.66 -5.45
CA LEU A 201 12.56 37.74 -4.24
C LEU A 201 12.25 39.09 -3.58
N ARG A 202 11.35 39.10 -2.59
CA ARG A 202 11.30 40.22 -1.63
C ARG A 202 12.07 39.76 -0.39
N GLY A 203 13.25 40.33 -0.15
CA GLY A 203 14.04 40.13 1.07
C GLY A 203 14.70 38.76 1.27
N ARG A 204 15.17 38.52 2.52
CA ARG A 204 15.84 37.27 2.96
C ARG A 204 14.86 36.10 3.14
N ILE A 205 13.55 36.36 3.10
CA ILE A 205 12.49 35.36 3.29
C ILE A 205 12.04 34.79 1.96
N ARG A 206 12.13 33.46 1.82
CA ARG A 206 11.55 32.77 0.66
C ARG A 206 10.03 32.68 0.80
N LEU A 207 9.29 33.55 0.11
CA LEU A 207 7.83 33.42 -0.08
C LEU A 207 7.44 32.06 -0.74
N ARG A 208 8.40 31.46 -1.46
CA ARG A 208 8.29 30.17 -2.13
C ARG A 208 8.97 29.07 -1.31
N GLY A 209 8.35 27.90 -1.19
CA GLY A 209 8.95 26.77 -0.44
C GLY A 209 8.26 26.48 0.88
N ARG A 210 7.20 27.23 1.23
CA ARG A 210 6.28 26.89 2.30
C ARG A 210 5.33 25.78 1.85
N HIS A 211 5.05 24.84 2.75
CA HIS A 211 4.04 23.82 2.50
C HIS A 211 2.64 24.42 2.70
N THR A 212 1.88 24.50 1.61
CA THR A 212 0.53 25.08 1.58
C THR A 212 -0.49 24.01 1.23
N ARG A 213 -1.69 24.07 1.83
CA ARG A 213 -2.80 23.15 1.55
C ARG A 213 -3.74 23.71 0.46
N ARG A 214 -4.44 22.82 -0.25
CA ARG A 214 -5.29 23.15 -1.41
C ARG A 214 -6.50 24.00 -1.05
N ASP A 215 -7.07 23.76 0.12
CA ASP A 215 -8.21 24.49 0.66
C ASP A 215 -7.88 25.94 1.01
N MET A 216 -6.68 26.26 1.51
CA MET A 216 -6.24 27.66 1.70
C MET A 216 -6.37 28.48 0.41
N TYR A 217 -6.06 27.86 -0.75
CA TYR A 217 -6.24 28.49 -2.06
C TYR A 217 -7.68 28.54 -2.51
N LEU A 218 -8.49 27.55 -2.13
CA LEU A 218 -9.92 27.48 -2.47
C LEU A 218 -10.71 28.52 -1.69
N GLU A 219 -10.50 28.61 -0.38
CA GLU A 219 -11.08 29.62 0.50
C GLU A 219 -10.72 31.03 0.02
N GLU A 220 -9.45 31.27 -0.32
CA GLU A 220 -9.02 32.55 -0.90
C GLU A 220 -9.72 32.84 -2.24
N PHE A 221 -9.86 31.83 -3.11
CA PHE A 221 -10.58 31.97 -4.37
C PHE A 221 -12.05 32.36 -4.14
N GLU A 222 -12.74 31.72 -3.19
CA GLU A 222 -14.11 32.09 -2.83
C GLU A 222 -14.21 33.52 -2.31
N GLN A 223 -13.31 33.93 -1.42
CA GLN A 223 -13.34 35.27 -0.84
C GLN A 223 -13.09 36.35 -1.90
N ILE A 224 -12.13 36.14 -2.80
CA ILE A 224 -11.89 37.05 -3.94
C ILE A 224 -13.14 37.14 -4.82
N LEU A 225 -13.77 36.01 -5.14
CA LEU A 225 -15.00 36.02 -5.96
C LEU A 225 -16.14 36.75 -5.25
N ALA A 226 -16.33 36.52 -3.96
CA ALA A 226 -17.37 37.19 -3.18
C ALA A 226 -17.21 38.71 -3.18
N ALA A 227 -15.97 39.20 -3.02
CA ALA A 227 -15.66 40.63 -3.02
C ALA A 227 -15.77 41.26 -4.43
N GLN A 228 -15.35 40.56 -5.48
CA GLN A 228 -15.20 41.15 -6.82
C GLN A 228 -16.41 40.93 -7.74
N ARG A 229 -17.24 39.92 -7.49
CA ARG A 229 -18.42 39.61 -8.32
C ARG A 229 -19.42 40.78 -8.44
N PRO A 230 -19.73 41.56 -7.39
CA PRO A 230 -20.62 42.73 -7.52
C PRO A 230 -20.07 43.80 -8.48
N HIS A 231 -18.75 43.89 -8.64
CA HIS A 231 -18.09 44.88 -9.49
C HIS A 231 -17.88 44.40 -10.94
N HIS A 232 -17.91 43.08 -11.17
CA HIS A 232 -17.71 42.47 -12.49
C HIS A 232 -18.77 41.39 -12.84
N PRO A 233 -20.08 41.69 -12.75
CA PRO A 233 -21.13 40.67 -12.87
C PRO A 233 -21.16 39.99 -14.24
N GLN A 234 -20.82 40.71 -15.32
CA GLN A 234 -20.77 40.16 -16.67
C GLN A 234 -19.57 39.23 -16.90
N ALA A 235 -18.42 39.54 -16.28
CA ALA A 235 -17.20 38.76 -16.43
C ALA A 235 -17.14 37.56 -15.45
N LEU A 236 -17.80 37.67 -14.29
CA LEU A 236 -17.87 36.65 -13.24
C LEU A 236 -19.26 35.98 -13.17
N GLY A 237 -19.78 35.53 -14.31
CA GLY A 237 -20.97 34.68 -14.34
C GLY A 237 -20.71 33.28 -13.76
N ASP A 238 -21.77 32.59 -13.33
CA ASP A 238 -21.66 31.28 -12.66
C ASP A 238 -20.93 30.24 -13.52
N GLU A 239 -21.16 30.24 -14.83
CA GLU A 239 -20.47 29.33 -15.75
C GLU A 239 -18.95 29.59 -15.79
N VAL A 240 -18.52 30.86 -15.74
CA VAL A 240 -17.10 31.24 -15.72
C VAL A 240 -16.49 30.82 -14.39
N ILE A 241 -17.18 31.08 -13.27
CA ILE A 241 -16.73 30.70 -11.93
C ILE A 241 -16.53 29.18 -11.83
N GLU A 242 -17.50 28.38 -12.28
CA GLU A 242 -17.41 26.92 -12.24
C GLU A 242 -16.28 26.40 -13.13
N LYS A 243 -16.08 26.98 -14.32
CA LYS A 243 -14.93 26.66 -15.17
C LYS A 243 -13.61 27.02 -14.48
N LEU A 244 -13.49 28.18 -13.84
CA LEU A 244 -12.27 28.58 -13.13
C LEU A 244 -12.01 27.69 -11.92
N ARG A 245 -13.03 27.41 -11.10
CA ARG A 245 -12.98 26.48 -9.97
C ARG A 245 -12.48 25.12 -10.43
N TRP A 246 -13.11 24.55 -11.45
CA TRP A 246 -12.69 23.28 -12.03
C TRP A 246 -11.26 23.37 -12.56
N GLY A 247 -10.92 24.36 -13.38
CA GLY A 247 -9.59 24.53 -13.95
C GLY A 247 -8.49 24.61 -12.89
N ILE A 248 -8.67 25.46 -11.88
CA ILE A 248 -7.68 25.68 -10.82
C ILE A 248 -7.57 24.44 -9.94
N PHE A 249 -8.68 23.89 -9.45
CA PHE A 249 -8.67 22.92 -8.36
C PHE A 249 -8.76 21.46 -8.82
N PHE A 250 -9.17 21.18 -10.07
CA PHE A 250 -9.32 19.82 -10.59
C PHE A 250 -8.02 19.01 -10.51
N GLN A 251 -8.12 17.84 -9.91
CA GLN A 251 -7.07 16.84 -9.92
C GLN A 251 -7.69 15.58 -10.46
N HIS A 252 -7.02 14.94 -11.43
CA HIS A 252 -7.45 13.63 -11.91
C HIS A 252 -7.63 12.71 -10.71
N PRO A 253 -8.81 12.10 -10.53
CA PRO A 253 -9.04 11.18 -9.44
C PRO A 253 -8.04 10.03 -9.55
N PHE A 254 -7.71 9.44 -8.40
CA PHE A 254 -6.94 8.19 -8.39
C PHE A 254 -7.78 7.03 -8.94
N GLU A 255 -9.10 7.19 -9.05
CA GLU A 255 -10.09 6.15 -9.30
C GLU A 255 -9.81 5.31 -10.54
N VAL A 256 -9.43 4.08 -10.22
CA VAL A 256 -9.65 2.91 -11.04
C VAL A 256 -11.09 2.49 -10.76
N THR A 257 -12.00 2.73 -11.71
CA THR A 257 -13.30 2.02 -11.70
C THR A 257 -13.04 0.51 -11.64
N ASP A 258 -13.95 -0.28 -11.07
CA ASP A 258 -13.81 -1.74 -11.07
C ASP A 258 -13.62 -2.32 -12.48
N GLU A 259 -14.22 -1.66 -13.47
CA GLU A 259 -14.02 -1.97 -14.88
C GLU A 259 -12.59 -1.67 -15.36
N ARG A 260 -11.99 -0.52 -14.99
CA ARG A 260 -10.57 -0.25 -15.25
C ARG A 260 -9.65 -1.18 -14.45
N ARG A 261 -10.06 -1.70 -13.29
CA ARG A 261 -9.28 -2.69 -12.51
C ARG A 261 -9.24 -4.03 -13.26
N ARG A 262 -10.36 -4.44 -13.86
CA ARG A 262 -10.47 -5.69 -14.64
C ARG A 262 -9.74 -5.60 -15.98
N ARG A 263 -9.75 -4.44 -16.64
CA ARG A 263 -9.16 -4.22 -17.99
C ARG A 263 -7.68 -3.78 -17.99
N ALA A 264 -7.10 -3.40 -16.83
CA ALA A 264 -5.72 -2.94 -16.80
C ALA A 264 -4.72 -4.10 -17.04
N PRO A 265 -3.73 -3.96 -17.94
CA PRO A 265 -2.64 -4.93 -18.06
C PRO A 265 -1.88 -5.02 -16.74
N SER A 266 -1.33 -6.20 -16.41
CA SER A 266 -0.73 -6.60 -15.12
C SER A 266 0.37 -5.70 -14.52
N ARG A 267 0.66 -4.53 -15.10
CA ARG A 267 1.74 -3.61 -14.69
C ARG A 267 1.38 -2.12 -14.76
N ALA A 268 0.11 -1.75 -14.89
CA ALA A 268 -0.28 -0.35 -14.83
C ALA A 268 -0.33 0.14 -13.38
N ASN A 269 0.62 1.00 -12.97
CA ASN A 269 0.59 1.69 -11.69
C ASN A 269 -0.68 2.57 -11.58
N LEU A 270 -1.67 2.03 -10.89
CA LEU A 270 -2.96 2.61 -10.54
C LEU A 270 -2.99 2.66 -9.01
N HIS A 271 -2.46 3.75 -8.44
CA HIS A 271 -1.67 3.87 -7.20
C HIS A 271 -2.01 3.11 -5.89
N ARG A 272 -3.02 2.24 -5.78
CA ARG A 272 -3.24 1.42 -4.58
C ARG A 272 -4.12 0.17 -4.75
N ALA A 273 -4.30 -0.33 -5.97
CA ALA A 273 -4.72 -1.71 -6.14
C ALA A 273 -3.45 -2.55 -6.23
N PRO A 274 -2.98 -3.27 -5.17
CA PRO A 274 -2.38 -4.56 -5.49
C PRO A 274 -3.45 -5.24 -6.35
N SER A 275 -3.12 -5.64 -7.58
CA SER A 275 -3.99 -6.59 -8.29
C SER A 275 -4.20 -7.72 -7.29
N ILE A 276 -5.37 -7.75 -6.65
CA ILE A 276 -5.58 -8.63 -5.50
C ILE A 276 -5.23 -10.01 -6.04
N ARG A 277 -4.24 -10.64 -5.42
CA ARG A 277 -3.67 -11.88 -5.92
C ARG A 277 -4.84 -12.86 -6.10
N PRO A 278 -4.94 -13.55 -7.25
CA PRO A 278 -5.87 -14.66 -7.38
C PRO A 278 -5.60 -15.66 -6.25
N CYS A 279 -6.64 -16.25 -5.67
CA CYS A 279 -6.42 -17.23 -4.64
C CYS A 279 -5.74 -18.48 -5.25
N PRO A 280 -4.67 -19.01 -4.63
CA PRO A 280 -3.99 -20.21 -5.14
C PRO A 280 -4.83 -21.50 -5.00
N LEU A 281 -5.91 -21.46 -4.20
CA LEU A 281 -6.84 -22.58 -4.01
C LEU A 281 -8.15 -22.41 -4.81
N GLU A 282 -8.52 -21.17 -5.12
CA GLU A 282 -9.73 -20.81 -5.87
C GLU A 282 -9.33 -19.75 -6.93
N PRO A 283 -8.73 -20.15 -8.07
CA PRO A 283 -8.08 -19.22 -9.02
C PRO A 283 -9.00 -18.19 -9.68
N ASP A 284 -10.31 -18.46 -9.70
CA ASP A 284 -11.38 -17.57 -10.14
C ASP A 284 -11.68 -16.46 -9.10
N GLN A 285 -11.27 -16.66 -7.85
CA GLN A 285 -11.51 -15.76 -6.73
C GLN A 285 -10.29 -14.89 -6.39
N ARG A 286 -10.55 -13.76 -5.72
CA ARG A 286 -9.51 -12.85 -5.22
C ARG A 286 -9.21 -13.11 -3.75
N CYS A 287 -7.95 -12.93 -3.35
CA CYS A 287 -7.56 -13.01 -1.95
C CYS A 287 -8.41 -12.09 -1.06
N CYS A 288 -8.72 -12.57 0.13
CA CYS A 288 -9.60 -11.91 1.08
C CYS A 288 -8.88 -10.72 1.74
N PRO A 289 -9.55 -9.55 1.90
CA PRO A 289 -9.04 -8.47 2.74
C PRO A 289 -8.74 -8.97 4.15
N ARG A 290 -7.64 -8.52 4.76
CA ARG A 290 -7.27 -8.88 6.14
C ARG A 290 -8.31 -8.40 7.14
N SER A 291 -9.02 -7.32 6.82
CA SER A 291 -10.10 -6.77 7.64
C SER A 291 -11.37 -7.61 7.64
N ASP A 292 -11.60 -8.44 6.62
CA ASP A 292 -12.77 -9.32 6.55
C ASP A 292 -12.88 -10.21 7.79
N TRP A 293 -14.10 -10.46 8.24
CA TRP A 293 -14.36 -11.24 9.45
C TRP A 293 -13.81 -12.67 9.37
N HIS A 294 -14.02 -13.36 8.25
CA HIS A 294 -13.50 -14.71 8.05
C HIS A 294 -11.97 -14.70 7.99
N ALA A 295 -11.39 -13.65 7.40
CA ALA A 295 -9.93 -13.46 7.40
C ALA A 295 -9.37 -13.28 8.82
N GLN A 296 -10.03 -12.48 9.67
CA GLN A 296 -9.65 -12.33 11.08
C GLN A 296 -9.75 -13.67 11.82
N ARG A 297 -10.86 -14.41 11.67
CA ARG A 297 -11.07 -15.73 12.29
C ARG A 297 -10.02 -16.75 11.85
N PHE A 298 -9.80 -16.88 10.54
CA PHE A 298 -8.80 -17.77 9.96
C PHE A 298 -7.40 -17.50 10.52
N ARG A 299 -7.00 -16.23 10.59
CA ARG A 299 -5.71 -15.84 11.13
C ARG A 299 -5.57 -16.21 12.60
N LEU A 300 -6.61 -15.97 13.41
CA LEU A 300 -6.58 -16.34 14.83
C LEU A 300 -6.43 -17.85 15.01
N LEU A 301 -7.26 -18.65 14.33
CA LEU A 301 -7.18 -20.11 14.38
C LEU A 301 -5.80 -20.62 13.94
N LYS A 302 -5.29 -20.10 12.81
CA LYS A 302 -3.95 -20.45 12.31
C LYS A 302 -2.86 -20.12 13.32
N GLU A 303 -2.87 -18.93 13.92
CA GLU A 303 -1.85 -18.54 14.89
C GLU A 303 -1.92 -19.42 16.13
N VAL A 304 -3.12 -19.66 16.67
CA VAL A 304 -3.31 -20.48 17.89
C VAL A 304 -2.95 -21.94 17.67
N ASN A 305 -3.32 -22.56 16.54
CA ASN A 305 -2.94 -23.94 16.23
C ASN A 305 -1.43 -24.12 16.03
N ASN A 306 -0.69 -23.04 15.73
CA ASN A 306 0.76 -23.04 15.63
C ASN A 306 1.47 -22.68 16.95
N LEU A 307 0.72 -22.25 17.98
CA LEU A 307 1.30 -21.97 19.29
C LEU A 307 1.73 -23.27 19.95
N LYS A 308 2.95 -23.24 20.47
CA LYS A 308 3.45 -24.23 21.39
C LYS A 308 3.95 -23.54 22.64
N ILE A 309 3.77 -24.21 23.77
CA ILE A 309 4.23 -23.74 25.06
C ILE A 309 5.26 -24.71 25.64
N SER A 310 6.22 -24.15 26.35
CA SER A 310 7.19 -24.86 27.16
C SER A 310 7.04 -24.32 28.59
N GLU A 311 6.63 -25.21 29.49
CA GLU A 311 6.46 -24.93 30.92
C GLU A 311 7.70 -25.40 31.66
N HIS A 312 8.17 -24.63 32.64
CA HIS A 312 9.34 -24.98 33.47
C HIS A 312 10.58 -25.40 32.67
N PHE A 313 10.82 -24.80 31.50
CA PHE A 313 11.88 -25.17 30.55
C PHE A 313 11.82 -26.60 30.00
N GLY A 314 10.66 -27.26 30.09
CA GLY A 314 10.41 -28.58 29.52
C GLY A 314 10.24 -28.60 28.00
N PRO A 315 9.94 -29.77 27.41
CA PRO A 315 9.73 -29.89 25.97
C PRO A 315 8.54 -29.04 25.49
N GLU A 316 8.60 -28.57 24.24
CA GLU A 316 7.50 -27.81 23.63
C GLU A 316 6.33 -28.74 23.32
N ARG A 317 5.14 -28.40 23.84
CA ARG A 317 3.88 -29.06 23.51
C ARG A 317 2.89 -28.10 22.85
N PRO A 318 1.95 -28.59 22.02
CA PRO A 318 0.82 -27.78 21.57
C PRO A 318 -0.10 -27.40 22.74
N LEU A 319 -0.99 -26.44 22.51
CA LEU A 319 -2.05 -26.10 23.46
C LEU A 319 -3.11 -27.20 23.50
N ASP A 320 -3.59 -27.50 24.71
CA ASP A 320 -4.70 -28.42 24.94
C ASP A 320 -6.04 -27.75 24.53
N PRO A 321 -7.14 -28.51 24.35
CA PRO A 321 -8.41 -27.94 23.88
C PRO A 321 -8.94 -26.75 24.71
N ASP A 322 -8.88 -26.84 26.04
CA ASP A 322 -9.34 -25.79 26.94
C ASP A 322 -8.45 -24.53 26.88
N GLU A 323 -7.12 -24.73 26.81
CA GLU A 323 -6.15 -23.66 26.65
C GLU A 323 -6.36 -22.92 25.33
N ARG A 324 -6.55 -23.69 24.26
CA ARG A 324 -6.83 -23.19 22.92
C ARG A 324 -8.11 -22.35 22.89
N GLN A 325 -9.19 -22.85 23.49
CA GLN A 325 -10.46 -22.14 23.55
C GLN A 325 -10.32 -20.81 24.32
N ALA A 326 -9.69 -20.82 25.50
CA ALA A 326 -9.49 -19.61 26.29
C ALA A 326 -8.62 -18.56 25.58
N VAL A 327 -7.58 -18.99 24.87
CA VAL A 327 -6.73 -18.09 24.07
C VAL A 327 -7.51 -17.50 22.88
N LEU A 328 -8.32 -18.30 22.19
CA LEU A 328 -9.15 -17.83 21.07
C LEU A 328 -10.20 -16.81 21.53
N GLU A 329 -10.89 -17.07 22.63
CA GLU A 329 -11.86 -16.15 23.22
C GLU A 329 -11.20 -14.83 23.61
N TYR A 330 -10.03 -14.90 24.25
CA TYR A 330 -9.29 -13.71 24.62
C TYR A 330 -8.87 -12.87 23.40
N LEU A 331 -8.25 -13.50 22.40
CA LEU A 331 -7.80 -12.83 21.17
C LEU A 331 -8.97 -12.22 20.37
N SER A 332 -10.14 -12.85 20.40
CA SER A 332 -11.34 -12.37 19.70
C SER A 332 -11.88 -11.03 20.23
N THR A 333 -11.48 -10.63 21.45
CA THR A 333 -11.96 -9.39 22.08
C THR A 333 -10.97 -8.22 22.03
N LYS A 334 -9.75 -8.45 21.51
CA LYS A 334 -8.62 -7.51 21.61
C LYS A 334 -8.16 -7.05 20.23
N ASP A 335 -7.57 -5.86 20.17
CA ASP A 335 -6.85 -5.39 18.97
C ASP A 335 -5.50 -6.11 18.82
N ARG A 336 -4.75 -6.19 19.93
CA ARG A 336 -3.44 -6.86 20.03
C ARG A 336 -3.23 -7.40 21.44
N CYS A 337 -2.57 -8.55 21.56
CA CYS A 337 -2.26 -9.21 22.82
C CYS A 337 -0.77 -9.47 22.95
N LYS A 338 -0.16 -9.12 24.09
CA LYS A 338 1.21 -9.51 24.39
C LYS A 338 1.23 -10.96 24.88
N PHE A 339 2.39 -11.62 24.79
CA PHE A 339 2.53 -12.97 25.34
C PHE A 339 2.31 -13.02 26.86
N ASP A 340 2.65 -11.95 27.58
CA ASP A 340 2.32 -11.82 29.01
C ASP A 340 0.81 -11.85 29.30
N ASP A 341 0.00 -11.31 28.39
CA ASP A 341 -1.45 -11.35 28.55
C ASP A 341 -1.98 -12.77 28.35
N LEU A 342 -1.40 -13.51 27.40
CA LEU A 342 -1.74 -14.91 27.16
C LEU A 342 -1.29 -15.82 28.31
N ARG A 343 -0.10 -15.57 28.89
CA ARG A 343 0.35 -16.24 30.13
C ARG A 343 -0.66 -16.07 31.25
N LYS A 344 -1.20 -14.84 31.44
CA LYS A 344 -2.23 -14.59 32.46
C LYS A 344 -3.54 -15.34 32.19
N VAL A 345 -3.90 -15.55 30.92
CA VAL A 345 -5.07 -16.36 30.56
C VAL A 345 -4.83 -17.83 30.91
N LEU A 346 -3.67 -18.37 30.54
CA LEU A 346 -3.32 -19.76 30.83
C LEU A 346 -3.10 -20.02 32.33
N ALA A 347 -2.56 -19.05 33.07
CA ALA A 347 -2.38 -19.16 34.52
C ALA A 347 -3.71 -19.30 35.28
N LYS A 348 -4.80 -18.70 34.77
CA LYS A 348 -6.15 -18.91 35.33
C LYS A 348 -6.68 -20.33 35.14
N LEU A 349 -6.11 -21.06 34.18
CA LEU A 349 -6.37 -22.49 33.96
C LEU A 349 -5.36 -23.38 34.70
N GLY A 350 -4.56 -22.81 35.62
CA GLY A 350 -3.59 -23.55 36.43
C GLY A 350 -2.26 -23.85 35.72
N ARG A 351 -1.94 -23.16 34.62
CA ARG A 351 -0.66 -23.35 33.89
C ARG A 351 0.45 -22.44 34.40
N ASP A 352 1.69 -22.80 34.06
CA ASP A 352 2.88 -22.03 34.45
C ASP A 352 2.76 -20.56 34.02
N PRO A 353 2.75 -19.59 34.97
CA PRO A 353 2.69 -18.17 34.65
C PRO A 353 3.96 -17.65 33.95
N TYR A 354 5.03 -18.44 33.91
CA TYR A 354 6.28 -18.15 33.19
C TYR A 354 6.45 -19.01 31.93
N ALA A 355 5.39 -19.71 31.49
CA ALA A 355 5.42 -20.50 30.26
C ALA A 355 5.93 -19.66 29.07
N ARG A 356 6.80 -20.28 28.27
CA ARG A 356 7.40 -19.64 27.10
C ARG A 356 6.73 -20.14 25.82
N PHE A 357 6.31 -19.22 24.97
CA PHE A 357 5.75 -19.54 23.66
C PHE A 357 6.88 -19.71 22.62
N ASN A 358 6.74 -20.68 21.71
CA ASN A 358 7.67 -20.90 20.59
C ASN A 358 7.91 -19.63 19.76
N LEU A 359 6.87 -18.83 19.55
CA LEU A 359 6.93 -17.59 18.77
C LEU A 359 7.72 -16.46 19.45
N GLU A 360 7.95 -16.51 20.77
CA GLU A 360 8.81 -15.55 21.47
C GLU A 360 10.30 -15.72 21.09
N ARG A 361 10.72 -16.94 20.71
CA ARG A 361 12.09 -17.21 20.27
C ARG A 361 12.44 -16.49 18.96
N GLY A 362 11.44 -16.29 18.09
CA GLY A 362 11.56 -15.53 16.86
C GLY A 362 11.48 -14.01 17.04
N GLY A 363 11.55 -13.50 18.29
CA GLY A 363 11.51 -12.07 18.59
C GLY A 363 10.13 -11.42 18.46
N ARG A 364 9.06 -12.20 18.29
CA ARG A 364 7.69 -11.66 18.31
C ARG A 364 7.34 -11.20 19.71
N LYS A 365 6.67 -10.04 19.82
CA LYS A 365 6.24 -9.44 21.10
C LYS A 365 4.79 -9.77 21.48
N GLY A 366 4.05 -10.43 20.60
CA GLY A 366 2.64 -10.75 20.79
C GLY A 366 1.94 -11.16 19.51
N LEU A 367 0.62 -11.31 19.61
CA LEU A 367 -0.27 -11.70 18.52
C LEU A 367 -1.30 -10.59 18.26
N ASP A 368 -1.72 -10.44 17.01
CA ASP A 368 -2.84 -9.56 16.68
C ASP A 368 -4.16 -10.24 17.10
N GLY A 369 -5.09 -9.49 17.69
CA GLY A 369 -6.43 -9.97 18.03
C GLY A 369 -7.45 -9.62 16.93
N ASN A 370 -8.75 -9.80 17.17
CA ASN A 370 -9.76 -9.40 16.21
C ASN A 370 -10.00 -7.87 16.23
N VAL A 371 -9.27 -7.16 15.36
CA VAL A 371 -9.28 -5.69 15.31
C VAL A 371 -10.67 -5.14 15.02
N VAL A 372 -11.40 -5.75 14.08
CA VAL A 372 -12.73 -5.26 13.66
C VAL A 372 -13.74 -5.40 14.79
N ASP A 373 -13.85 -6.59 15.37
CA ASP A 373 -14.77 -6.82 16.48
C ASP A 373 -14.37 -6.03 17.74
N HIS A 374 -13.08 -5.85 18.01
CA HIS A 374 -12.63 -5.01 19.11
C HIS A 374 -13.10 -3.56 18.97
N ARG A 375 -13.03 -3.00 17.75
CA ARG A 375 -13.47 -1.63 17.44
C ARG A 375 -14.98 -1.51 17.56
N LEU A 376 -15.73 -2.41 16.94
CA LEU A 376 -17.20 -2.44 17.02
C LEU A 376 -17.68 -2.63 18.45
N ALA A 377 -17.13 -3.58 19.20
CA ALA A 377 -17.47 -3.80 20.60
C ALA A 377 -17.17 -2.57 21.47
N GLY A 378 -16.16 -1.79 21.11
CA GLY A 378 -15.80 -0.52 21.77
C GLY A 378 -16.91 0.54 21.72
N LEU A 379 -17.78 0.49 20.69
CA LEU A 379 -18.87 1.43 20.47
C LEU A 379 -20.04 1.27 21.44
N PHE A 380 -20.22 0.08 22.02
CA PHE A 380 -21.36 -0.20 22.89
C PHE A 380 -21.04 0.02 24.37
N LYS A 381 -22.04 0.45 25.14
CA LYS A 381 -21.99 0.56 26.61
C LYS A 381 -23.15 -0.29 27.20
N PRO A 382 -22.86 -1.36 27.99
CA PRO A 382 -21.54 -1.97 28.23
C PRO A 382 -21.01 -2.69 26.97
N LYS A 383 -19.69 -2.87 26.85
CA LYS A 383 -19.07 -3.55 25.68
C LYS A 383 -19.63 -4.95 25.41
N LYS A 384 -20.08 -5.65 26.46
CA LYS A 384 -20.70 -6.98 26.37
C LYS A 384 -21.96 -6.99 25.50
N LYS A 385 -22.64 -5.85 25.32
CA LYS A 385 -23.82 -5.72 24.45
C LYS A 385 -23.51 -6.14 23.01
N TRP A 386 -22.29 -5.93 22.51
CA TRP A 386 -21.87 -6.40 21.19
C TRP A 386 -22.01 -7.92 21.03
N ALA A 387 -21.60 -8.69 22.05
CA ALA A 387 -21.68 -10.14 22.01
C ALA A 387 -23.14 -10.65 21.95
N LEU A 388 -24.07 -9.89 22.55
CA LEU A 388 -25.50 -10.20 22.62
C LEU A 388 -26.29 -9.80 21.36
N LEU A 389 -25.69 -9.06 20.43
CA LEU A 389 -26.37 -8.73 19.17
C LEU A 389 -26.57 -9.98 18.31
N ASP A 390 -27.64 -9.96 17.52
CA ASP A 390 -27.89 -10.94 16.48
C ASP A 390 -26.72 -11.02 15.49
N ASP A 391 -26.39 -12.23 15.04
CA ASP A 391 -25.23 -12.46 14.17
C ASP A 391 -25.42 -11.82 12.78
N GLY A 392 -26.66 -11.70 12.29
CA GLY A 392 -26.99 -10.96 11.07
C GLY A 392 -26.71 -9.46 11.21
N ILE A 393 -27.03 -8.88 12.38
CA ILE A 393 -26.68 -7.48 12.69
C ILE A 393 -25.16 -7.33 12.78
N LYS A 394 -24.45 -8.21 13.50
CA LYS A 394 -22.98 -8.15 13.60
C LYS A 394 -22.33 -8.23 12.22
N HIS A 395 -22.79 -9.14 11.37
CA HIS A 395 -22.29 -9.28 10.00
C HIS A 395 -22.47 -7.98 9.21
N ARG A 396 -23.68 -7.40 9.23
CA ARG A 396 -23.96 -6.13 8.54
C ARG A 396 -23.04 -5.00 9.00
N LEU A 397 -22.84 -4.85 10.31
CA LEU A 397 -21.99 -3.79 10.87
C LEU A 397 -20.50 -4.00 10.56
N ARG A 398 -20.03 -5.25 10.52
CA ARG A 398 -18.66 -5.59 10.08
C ARG A 398 -18.45 -5.19 8.61
N GLU A 399 -19.37 -5.57 7.73
CA GLU A 399 -19.32 -5.21 6.32
C GLU A 399 -19.39 -3.69 6.12
N ALA A 400 -20.32 -3.00 6.80
CA ALA A 400 -20.46 -1.55 6.75
C ALA A 400 -19.16 -0.86 7.20
N LEU A 401 -18.55 -1.27 8.32
CA LEU A 401 -17.31 -0.68 8.82
C LEU A 401 -16.12 -0.83 7.86
N ILE A 402 -16.13 -1.85 7.00
CA ILE A 402 -15.03 -2.14 6.05
C ILE A 402 -15.28 -1.52 4.68
N HIS A 403 -16.54 -1.52 4.22
CA HIS A 403 -16.89 -1.27 2.83
C HIS A 403 -17.74 -0.02 2.58
N GLU A 404 -18.42 0.53 3.61
CA GLU A 404 -19.22 1.74 3.43
C GLU A 404 -18.30 2.96 3.24
N GLU A 405 -18.52 3.69 2.15
CA GLU A 405 -17.74 4.88 1.82
C GLU A 405 -18.42 6.18 2.28
N ASP A 406 -19.73 6.13 2.51
CA ASP A 406 -20.54 7.25 2.99
C ASP A 406 -20.52 7.29 4.53
N PRO A 407 -19.85 8.27 5.15
CA PRO A 407 -19.75 8.36 6.60
C PRO A 407 -21.11 8.57 7.27
N ASP A 408 -22.08 9.19 6.57
CA ASP A 408 -23.41 9.44 7.12
C ASP A 408 -24.24 8.16 7.19
N ARG A 409 -24.12 7.29 6.17
CA ARG A 409 -24.73 5.95 6.19
C ARG A 409 -24.12 5.05 7.25
N LEU A 410 -22.78 5.01 7.35
CA LEU A 410 -22.11 4.24 8.40
C LEU A 410 -22.51 4.72 9.79
N ARG A 411 -22.61 6.04 9.99
CA ARG A 411 -23.11 6.63 11.24
C ARG A 411 -24.53 6.14 11.55
N GLN A 412 -25.44 6.21 10.57
CA GLN A 412 -26.83 5.79 10.74
C GLN A 412 -26.93 4.31 11.12
N ASP A 413 -26.20 3.43 10.42
CA ASP A 413 -26.18 1.99 10.69
C ASP A 413 -25.71 1.69 12.12
N LEU A 414 -24.61 2.31 12.56
CA LEU A 414 -24.06 2.12 13.90
C LEU A 414 -25.03 2.62 14.99
N LEU A 415 -25.64 3.79 14.80
CA LEU A 415 -26.60 4.34 15.74
C LEU A 415 -27.87 3.49 15.82
N SER A 416 -28.37 2.99 14.68
CA SER A 416 -29.55 2.11 14.63
C SER A 416 -29.35 0.80 15.41
N ALA A 417 -28.11 0.32 15.49
CA ALA A 417 -27.75 -0.85 16.30
C ALA A 417 -27.58 -0.54 17.79
N GLY A 418 -27.68 0.75 18.19
CA GLY A 418 -27.54 1.20 19.57
C GLY A 418 -26.10 1.43 20.02
N ALA A 419 -25.23 1.87 19.10
CA ALA A 419 -23.90 2.39 19.40
C ALA A 419 -23.96 3.76 20.10
N ASP A 420 -22.91 4.07 20.87
CA ASP A 420 -22.77 5.34 21.57
C ASP A 420 -22.37 6.48 20.59
N PRO A 421 -23.15 7.59 20.49
CA PRO A 421 -22.92 8.64 19.51
C PRO A 421 -21.52 9.28 19.58
N GLU A 422 -20.99 9.54 20.77
CA GLU A 422 -19.67 10.18 20.93
C GLU A 422 -18.53 9.29 20.42
N LYS A 423 -18.72 7.96 20.48
CA LYS A 423 -17.73 6.99 20.01
C LYS A 423 -17.82 6.73 18.52
N VAL A 424 -19.01 6.88 17.93
CA VAL A 424 -19.21 6.71 16.48
C VAL A 424 -18.33 7.69 15.71
N GLU A 425 -18.29 8.98 16.10
CA GLU A 425 -17.44 9.96 15.42
C GLU A 425 -15.96 9.56 15.40
N LYS A 426 -15.46 8.96 16.50
CA LYS A 426 -14.07 8.48 16.56
C LYS A 426 -13.80 7.26 15.66
N VAL A 427 -14.83 6.49 15.32
CA VAL A 427 -14.72 5.32 14.44
C VAL A 427 -14.86 5.70 12.97
N LEU A 428 -15.54 6.80 12.63
CA LEU A 428 -15.62 7.30 11.25
C LEU A 428 -14.24 7.68 10.70
N ASP A 429 -13.32 8.14 11.55
CA ASP A 429 -11.93 8.44 11.19
C ASP A 429 -11.01 7.20 11.20
N TRP A 430 -11.49 6.07 11.71
CA TRP A 430 -10.72 4.83 11.75
C TRP A 430 -10.63 4.20 10.37
N SER A 431 -9.60 3.40 10.13
CA SER A 431 -9.56 2.61 8.91
C SER A 431 -9.09 1.19 9.12
N PRO A 432 -9.69 0.26 8.36
CA PRO A 432 -9.37 -1.14 8.46
C PRO A 432 -7.92 -1.43 8.00
N PRO A 433 -7.34 -2.54 8.46
CA PRO A 433 -6.05 -3.01 7.95
C PRO A 433 -6.05 -3.16 6.42
N ASP A 434 -5.27 -2.33 5.74
CA ASP A 434 -5.11 -2.29 4.26
C ASP A 434 -4.15 -3.39 3.77
N ALA A 435 -4.47 -4.65 4.08
CA ALA A 435 -3.72 -5.83 3.68
C ALA A 435 -4.65 -6.94 3.22
N TYR A 436 -4.11 -7.98 2.58
CA TYR A 436 -4.86 -9.14 2.12
C TYR A 436 -4.21 -10.42 2.66
N LEU A 437 -5.00 -11.48 2.80
CA LEU A 437 -4.49 -12.82 3.11
C LEU A 437 -3.99 -13.55 1.86
N GLY A 438 -3.42 -14.73 2.05
CA GLY A 438 -2.97 -15.61 0.97
C GLY A 438 -4.09 -16.34 0.23
N TYR A 439 -5.33 -16.33 0.76
CA TYR A 439 -6.48 -17.07 0.23
C TYR A 439 -7.72 -16.19 0.08
N SER A 440 -8.66 -16.58 -0.78
CA SER A 440 -9.96 -15.92 -0.96
C SER A 440 -10.90 -16.19 0.22
N ARG A 441 -11.98 -15.42 0.34
CA ARG A 441 -13.02 -15.65 1.36
C ARG A 441 -13.61 -17.05 1.23
N LYS A 442 -14.00 -17.43 0.01
CA LYS A 442 -14.49 -18.78 -0.32
C LYS A 442 -13.52 -19.89 0.14
N ALA A 443 -12.23 -19.70 -0.12
CA ALA A 443 -11.24 -20.68 0.30
C ALA A 443 -11.08 -20.72 1.81
N ILE A 444 -11.07 -19.56 2.47
CA ILE A 444 -10.98 -19.44 3.92
C ILE A 444 -12.18 -20.13 4.60
N GLU A 445 -13.41 -19.93 4.10
CA GLU A 445 -14.61 -20.54 4.65
C GLU A 445 -14.54 -22.07 4.63
N LYS A 446 -13.95 -22.68 3.59
CA LYS A 446 -13.68 -24.13 3.55
C LYS A 446 -12.58 -24.58 4.51
N LEU A 447 -11.60 -23.73 4.80
CA LEU A 447 -10.48 -24.06 5.69
C LEU A 447 -10.82 -23.91 7.18
N ILE A 448 -11.71 -22.99 7.53
CA ILE A 448 -12.06 -22.67 8.93
C ILE A 448 -12.51 -23.91 9.73
N PRO A 449 -13.43 -24.77 9.25
CA PRO A 449 -13.88 -25.94 10.02
C PRO A 449 -12.73 -26.87 10.43
N HIS A 450 -11.79 -27.15 9.53
CA HIS A 450 -10.63 -28.00 9.84
C HIS A 450 -9.66 -27.32 10.81
N LEU A 451 -9.49 -25.99 10.72
CA LEU A 451 -8.70 -25.24 11.69
C LEU A 451 -9.39 -25.19 13.07
N GLU A 452 -10.72 -25.23 13.11
CA GLU A 452 -11.50 -25.31 14.35
C GLU A 452 -11.31 -26.64 15.07
N GLU A 453 -11.10 -27.73 14.34
CA GLU A 453 -10.68 -29.05 14.85
C GLU A 453 -9.22 -29.07 15.38
N GLY A 454 -8.45 -28.00 15.16
CA GLY A 454 -7.06 -27.89 15.60
C GLY A 454 -6.01 -28.26 14.54
N CYS A 455 -6.43 -28.56 13.30
CA CYS A 455 -5.49 -28.87 12.21
C CYS A 455 -4.55 -27.69 11.94
N LYS A 456 -3.34 -27.98 11.46
CA LYS A 456 -2.47 -26.93 10.90
C LYS A 456 -2.96 -26.52 9.52
N GLU A 457 -2.53 -25.35 9.06
CA GLU A 457 -2.91 -24.81 7.73
C GLU A 457 -2.65 -25.80 6.60
N TYR A 458 -1.51 -26.49 6.60
CA TYR A 458 -1.17 -27.47 5.57
C TYR A 458 -2.16 -28.64 5.53
N GLU A 459 -2.45 -29.23 6.70
CA GLU A 459 -3.41 -30.33 6.84
C GLU A 459 -4.83 -29.89 6.47
N ALA A 460 -5.23 -28.67 6.88
CA ALA A 460 -6.52 -28.10 6.53
C ALA A 460 -6.67 -27.92 5.01
N VAL A 461 -5.61 -27.49 4.32
CA VAL A 461 -5.60 -27.38 2.85
C VAL A 461 -5.74 -28.74 2.18
N GLN A 462 -5.02 -29.77 2.67
CA GLN A 462 -5.12 -31.13 2.13
C GLN A 462 -6.53 -31.70 2.29
N ARG A 463 -7.18 -31.49 3.44
CA ARG A 463 -8.55 -31.97 3.70
C ARG A 463 -9.60 -31.22 2.88
N ALA A 464 -9.47 -29.90 2.75
CA ALA A 464 -10.44 -29.08 2.02
C ALA A 464 -10.30 -29.15 0.49
N TYR A 465 -9.10 -29.51 -0.02
CA TYR A 465 -8.78 -29.57 -1.45
C TYR A 465 -7.99 -30.85 -1.79
N PRO A 466 -8.59 -32.05 -1.66
CA PRO A 466 -7.92 -33.31 -1.95
C PRO A 466 -7.58 -33.45 -3.44
N ASP A 467 -8.46 -32.97 -4.34
CA ASP A 467 -8.33 -33.08 -5.80
C ASP A 467 -7.49 -31.97 -6.43
N ARG A 468 -6.62 -31.31 -5.65
CA ARG A 468 -5.82 -30.21 -6.17
C ARG A 468 -4.89 -30.75 -7.28
N PRO A 469 -4.91 -30.16 -8.48
CA PRO A 469 -4.03 -30.62 -9.55
C PRO A 469 -2.58 -30.55 -9.09
N GLU A 470 -1.84 -31.62 -9.35
CA GLU A 470 -0.41 -31.65 -9.11
C GLU A 470 0.30 -30.52 -9.87
N SER A 471 1.48 -30.15 -9.39
CA SER A 471 2.28 -29.15 -10.10
C SER A 471 2.59 -29.65 -11.51
N ALA A 472 2.38 -28.82 -12.52
CA ALA A 472 2.70 -29.16 -13.90
C ALA A 472 4.19 -29.58 -14.00
N ALA A 473 4.42 -30.79 -14.52
CA ALA A 473 5.74 -31.29 -14.81
C ALA A 473 6.20 -30.80 -16.18
N PHE A 474 7.43 -30.30 -16.26
CA PHE A 474 8.01 -29.81 -17.51
C PHE A 474 9.33 -30.51 -17.78
N ASP A 475 9.59 -30.82 -19.06
CA ASP A 475 10.86 -31.43 -19.50
C ASP A 475 12.08 -30.54 -19.24
N ARG A 476 11.85 -29.22 -19.23
CA ARG A 476 12.83 -28.17 -18.97
C ARG A 476 12.15 -27.04 -18.21
N LEU A 477 12.93 -26.22 -17.49
CA LEU A 477 12.38 -25.07 -16.79
C LEU A 477 11.74 -24.09 -17.79
N PRO A 478 10.42 -23.84 -17.69
CA PRO A 478 9.71 -22.98 -18.64
C PRO A 478 10.11 -21.52 -18.45
N SER A 479 9.88 -20.71 -19.48
CA SER A 479 10.05 -19.25 -19.34
C SER A 479 9.14 -18.74 -18.23
N LEU A 480 9.58 -17.75 -17.44
CA LEU A 480 8.71 -17.05 -16.46
C LEU A 480 7.47 -16.39 -17.09
N ALA A 481 7.42 -16.30 -18.43
CA ALA A 481 6.26 -15.82 -19.17
C ALA A 481 5.29 -16.93 -19.64
N ALA A 482 5.63 -18.21 -19.43
CA ALA A 482 4.80 -19.34 -19.85
C ALA A 482 3.42 -19.31 -19.19
N LYS A 483 2.37 -19.65 -19.93
CA LYS A 483 0.99 -19.59 -19.43
C LYS A 483 0.72 -20.61 -18.34
N ASP A 484 1.35 -21.78 -18.47
CA ASP A 484 1.17 -22.95 -17.61
C ASP A 484 1.91 -22.85 -16.28
N LEU A 485 2.73 -21.79 -16.10
CA LEU A 485 3.29 -21.48 -14.79
C LEU A 485 2.23 -20.88 -13.86
N PRO A 486 2.27 -21.20 -12.56
CA PRO A 486 1.44 -20.56 -11.56
C PRO A 486 1.52 -19.02 -11.66
N PRO A 487 0.38 -18.30 -11.55
CA PRO A 487 0.35 -16.84 -11.62
C PRO A 487 1.36 -16.16 -10.71
N ASP A 488 1.64 -16.76 -9.55
CA ASP A 488 2.53 -16.18 -8.54
C ASP A 488 3.99 -16.16 -8.98
N LEU A 489 4.43 -17.18 -9.71
CA LEU A 489 5.77 -17.23 -10.31
C LEU A 489 5.87 -16.30 -11.53
N ARG A 490 4.80 -16.21 -12.34
CA ARG A 490 4.74 -15.32 -13.50
C ARG A 490 4.76 -13.83 -13.11
N ASN A 491 4.15 -13.51 -11.98
CA ASN A 491 3.92 -12.16 -11.50
C ASN A 491 4.97 -11.66 -10.49
N ILE A 492 6.10 -12.35 -10.35
CA ILE A 492 7.22 -11.87 -9.53
C ILE A 492 7.64 -10.48 -10.01
N THR A 493 7.51 -9.50 -9.11
CA THR A 493 7.79 -8.08 -9.37
C THR A 493 9.20 -7.68 -8.99
N ASN A 494 9.81 -8.38 -8.02
CA ASN A 494 11.17 -8.10 -7.59
C ASN A 494 12.13 -8.39 -8.75
N PRO A 495 12.81 -7.36 -9.29
CA PRO A 495 13.68 -7.54 -10.46
C PRO A 495 14.91 -8.39 -10.15
N VAL A 496 15.42 -8.40 -8.91
CA VAL A 496 16.54 -9.25 -8.49
C VAL A 496 16.14 -10.72 -8.58
N VAL A 497 15.04 -11.07 -7.92
CA VAL A 497 14.51 -12.45 -7.93
C VAL A 497 14.20 -12.89 -9.36
N ARG A 498 13.55 -12.03 -10.15
CA ARG A 498 13.22 -12.33 -11.55
C ARG A 498 14.47 -12.56 -12.40
N ARG A 499 15.54 -11.78 -12.20
CA ARG A 499 16.81 -11.94 -12.90
C ARG A 499 17.48 -13.25 -12.50
N ALA A 500 17.57 -13.53 -11.20
CA ALA A 500 18.15 -14.77 -10.67
C ALA A 500 17.41 -16.01 -11.20
N LEU A 501 16.08 -16.02 -11.20
CA LEU A 501 15.28 -17.13 -11.74
C LEU A 501 15.45 -17.32 -13.26
N VAL A 502 15.66 -16.24 -14.02
CA VAL A 502 15.95 -16.33 -15.46
C VAL A 502 17.33 -16.93 -15.71
N GLU A 503 18.35 -16.54 -14.94
CA GLU A 503 19.68 -17.11 -15.07
C GLU A 503 19.71 -18.57 -14.57
N LEU A 504 19.00 -18.89 -13.50
CA LEU A 504 18.79 -20.26 -13.02
C LEU A 504 18.22 -21.14 -14.12
N ARG A 505 17.14 -20.66 -14.77
CA ARG A 505 16.55 -21.35 -15.91
C ARG A 505 17.57 -21.61 -17.02
N LYS A 506 18.43 -20.65 -17.35
CA LYS A 506 19.46 -20.81 -18.39
C LYS A 506 20.47 -21.89 -18.01
N VAL A 507 20.98 -21.84 -16.77
CA VAL A 507 21.97 -22.81 -16.26
C VAL A 507 21.39 -24.21 -16.25
N VAL A 508 20.24 -24.41 -15.58
CA VAL A 508 19.60 -25.73 -15.48
C VAL A 508 19.24 -26.27 -16.86
N ASN A 509 18.66 -25.46 -17.75
CA ASN A 509 18.30 -25.94 -19.09
C ASN A 509 19.50 -26.22 -19.99
N ALA A 510 20.65 -25.59 -19.75
CA ALA A 510 21.89 -25.90 -20.44
C ALA A 510 22.47 -27.24 -19.94
N ILE A 511 22.51 -27.44 -18.62
CA ILE A 511 22.91 -28.72 -18.01
C ILE A 511 22.00 -29.85 -18.51
N VAL A 512 20.68 -29.65 -18.50
CA VAL A 512 19.72 -30.66 -18.96
C VAL A 512 19.85 -30.97 -20.46
N ARG A 513 20.27 -29.99 -21.26
CA ARG A 513 20.54 -30.20 -22.70
C ARG A 513 21.72 -31.13 -22.92
N GLU A 514 22.76 -30.96 -22.12
CA GLU A 514 24.06 -31.59 -22.31
C GLU A 514 24.16 -32.95 -21.61
N HIS A 515 23.61 -33.07 -20.40
CA HIS A 515 23.79 -34.22 -19.51
C HIS A 515 22.50 -34.99 -19.22
N GLY A 516 21.39 -34.63 -19.86
CA GLY A 516 20.08 -35.22 -19.57
C GLY A 516 19.48 -34.71 -18.26
N ARG A 517 18.44 -35.36 -17.74
CA ARG A 517 17.77 -34.88 -16.51
C ARG A 517 18.52 -35.37 -15.26
N PRO A 518 18.78 -34.50 -14.27
CA PRO A 518 19.29 -34.95 -12.99
C PRO A 518 18.24 -35.81 -12.28
N ARG A 519 18.69 -36.83 -11.54
CA ARG A 519 17.81 -37.67 -10.73
C ARG A 519 17.37 -36.94 -9.45
N ARG A 520 18.18 -35.99 -8.97
CA ARG A 520 17.87 -35.13 -7.83
C ARG A 520 18.46 -33.73 -7.99
N ILE A 521 17.73 -32.71 -7.52
CA ILE A 521 18.23 -31.34 -7.42
C ILE A 521 18.28 -30.97 -5.94
N ILE A 522 19.41 -30.42 -5.49
CA ILE A 522 19.60 -29.90 -4.14
C ILE A 522 19.82 -28.40 -4.27
N VAL A 523 18.99 -27.62 -3.58
CA VAL A 523 19.04 -26.16 -3.59
C VAL A 523 19.38 -25.66 -2.20
N GLU A 524 20.41 -24.84 -2.08
CA GLU A 524 20.69 -24.11 -0.85
C GLU A 524 19.62 -23.03 -0.62
N LEU A 525 19.04 -23.02 0.59
CA LEU A 525 18.07 -22.02 0.99
C LEU A 525 18.72 -21.06 1.99
N ALA A 526 18.58 -19.75 1.73
CA ALA A 526 18.89 -18.74 2.75
C ALA A 526 17.99 -18.98 3.97
N ARG A 527 18.60 -19.26 5.13
CA ARG A 527 17.89 -19.50 6.40
C ARG A 527 17.36 -18.21 7.02
#